data_AF-A0A2I0IMT1-F1
#
_entry.id   AF-A0A2I0IMT1-F1
#
_cell.length_a   1.000
_cell.length_b   1.000
_cell.length_c   1.000
_cell.angle_alpha   90.00
_cell.angle_beta   90.00
_cell.angle_gamma   90.00
#
_symmetry.space_group_name_H-M   'P 1'
#
loop_
_entity.id
_entity.type
_entity.pdbx_description
1 polymer ?
#
loop_
_entity_poly.entity_id
_entity_poly.type
_entity_poly.pdbx_seq_one_letter_code
_entity_poly.pdbx_strand_id
1 'polypeptide(L)'
;MELDSVLVRLCIESACSSRDSVERWRMQRRTLQRLPPQLASALLRRLLQRRLLSPSLLEAFKYCVDEVDLRGETSVDAEWMAYLGGFRYLHYLNVADCHRVTSSALWPIAGLL
;
A
#
# COMPACT_ATOMS: atom_id res chain seq x y z
N MET A 1 9.81 16.98 -17.12
CA MET A 1 8.99 15.75 -16.85
C MET A 1 7.66 16.12 -16.19
N GLU A 2 6.96 17.17 -16.65
CA GLU A 2 5.72 17.64 -15.98
C GLU A 2 4.44 16.97 -16.51
N LEU A 3 4.45 16.49 -17.75
CA LEU A 3 3.30 15.78 -18.35
C LEU A 3 3.06 14.41 -17.71
N ASP A 4 4.13 13.69 -17.34
CA ASP A 4 4.03 12.41 -16.65
C ASP A 4 3.35 12.58 -15.28
N SER A 5 3.62 13.68 -14.56
CA SER A 5 3.04 13.96 -13.26
C SER A 5 1.51 14.11 -13.32
N VAL A 6 0.99 14.88 -14.28
CA VAL A 6 -0.45 15.14 -14.39
C VAL A 6 -1.21 13.90 -14.83
N LEU A 7 -0.70 13.19 -15.85
CA LEU A 7 -1.35 11.97 -16.33
C LEU A 7 -1.35 10.87 -15.26
N VAL A 8 -0.21 10.68 -14.57
CA VAL A 8 -0.10 9.75 -13.45
C VAL A 8 -1.08 10.10 -12.35
N ARG A 9 -1.21 11.38 -11.99
CA ARG A 9 -2.18 11.83 -10.98
C ARG A 9 -3.61 11.50 -11.39
N LEU A 10 -4.00 11.82 -12.63
CA LEU A 10 -5.33 11.52 -13.15
C LEU A 10 -5.60 10.01 -13.20
N CYS A 11 -4.61 9.20 -13.59
CA CYS A 11 -4.70 7.74 -13.56
C CYS A 11 -4.90 7.21 -12.15
N ILE A 12 -4.13 7.68 -11.17
CA ILE A 12 -4.28 7.30 -9.75
C ILE A 12 -5.66 7.73 -9.24
N GLU A 13 -6.11 8.95 -9.57
CA GLU A 13 -7.43 9.45 -9.15
C GLU A 13 -8.57 8.62 -9.74
N SER A 14 -8.48 8.27 -11.02
CA SER A 14 -9.42 7.38 -11.69
C SER A 14 -9.40 5.97 -11.10
N ALA A 15 -8.22 5.40 -10.87
CA ALA A 15 -8.05 4.07 -10.29
C ALA A 15 -8.61 3.99 -8.87
N CYS A 16 -8.49 5.06 -8.08
CA CYS A 16 -9.02 5.14 -6.73
C CYS A 16 -10.43 5.74 -6.66
N SER A 17 -11.10 6.04 -7.78
CA SER A 17 -12.36 6.78 -7.84
C SER A 17 -13.49 6.15 -7.02
N SER A 18 -13.60 4.83 -7.05
CA SER A 18 -14.61 4.05 -6.33
C SER A 18 -14.07 2.66 -5.95
N ARG A 19 -14.79 1.95 -5.07
CA ARG A 19 -14.50 0.55 -4.75
C ARG A 19 -14.56 -0.34 -5.99
N ASP A 20 -15.51 -0.09 -6.90
CA ASP A 20 -15.63 -0.86 -8.14
C ASP A 20 -14.39 -0.69 -9.04
N SER A 21 -13.87 0.54 -9.13
CA SER A 21 -12.64 0.82 -9.88
C SER A 21 -11.47 0.05 -9.29
N VAL A 22 -11.37 -0.01 -7.94
CA VAL A 22 -10.37 -0.79 -7.21
C VAL A 22 -10.46 -2.27 -7.54
N GLU A 23 -11.65 -2.86 -7.45
CA GLU A 23 -11.83 -4.29 -7.76
C GLU A 23 -11.51 -4.61 -9.23
N ARG A 24 -11.82 -3.72 -10.18
CA ARG A 24 -11.49 -3.92 -11.60
C ARG A 24 -10.00 -4.05 -11.86
N TRP A 25 -9.18 -3.13 -11.35
CA TRP A 25 -7.73 -3.22 -11.56
C TRP A 25 -7.07 -4.24 -10.64
N ARG A 26 -7.65 -4.55 -9.47
CA ARG A 26 -7.17 -5.62 -8.57
C ARG A 26 -7.12 -6.98 -9.26
N MET A 27 -8.09 -7.27 -10.13
CA MET A 27 -8.12 -8.49 -10.95
C MET A 27 -6.91 -8.60 -11.90
N GLN A 28 -6.24 -7.48 -12.20
CA GLN A 28 -5.04 -7.41 -13.04
C GLN A 28 -3.74 -7.51 -12.21
N ARG A 29 -3.70 -8.45 -11.26
CA ARG A 29 -2.62 -8.59 -10.26
C ARG A 29 -1.20 -8.58 -10.86
N ARG A 30 -1.00 -9.28 -11.99
CA ARG A 30 0.32 -9.36 -12.65
C ARG A 30 0.80 -8.01 -13.17
N THR A 31 -0.11 -7.15 -13.61
CA THR A 31 0.21 -5.81 -14.11
C THR A 31 0.60 -4.89 -12.95
N LEU A 32 -0.15 -4.96 -11.83
CA LEU A 32 0.16 -4.19 -10.61
C LEU A 32 1.52 -4.52 -10.03
N GLN A 33 1.89 -5.80 -10.01
CA GLN A 33 3.17 -6.25 -9.48
C GLN A 33 4.37 -5.75 -10.31
N ARG A 34 4.13 -5.29 -11.54
CA ARG A 34 5.15 -4.70 -12.43
C ARG A 34 5.12 -3.16 -12.42
N LEU A 35 4.29 -2.55 -11.58
CA LEU A 35 4.27 -1.09 -11.47
C LEU A 35 5.64 -0.59 -10.99
N PRO A 36 6.11 0.55 -11.52
CA PRO A 36 7.24 1.26 -10.95
C PRO A 36 7.00 1.56 -9.46
N PRO A 37 8.01 1.44 -8.59
CA PRO A 37 7.81 1.59 -7.14
C PRO A 37 7.20 2.92 -6.73
N GLN A 38 7.64 4.00 -7.37
CA GLN A 38 7.14 5.36 -7.09
C GLN A 38 5.63 5.47 -7.38
N LEU A 39 5.17 4.81 -8.45
CA LEU A 39 3.76 4.78 -8.84
C LEU A 39 2.93 3.88 -7.92
N ALA A 40 3.47 2.73 -7.56
CA ALA A 40 2.83 1.80 -6.62
C ALA A 40 2.65 2.45 -5.24
N SER A 41 3.71 3.09 -4.72
CA SER A 41 3.71 3.80 -3.44
C SER A 41 2.74 5.01 -3.46
N ALA A 42 2.67 5.76 -4.58
CA ALA A 42 1.68 6.83 -4.75
C ALA A 42 0.23 6.31 -4.79
N LEU A 43 -0.02 5.19 -5.48
CA LEU A 43 -1.33 4.55 -5.53
C LEU A 43 -1.76 4.05 -4.14
N LEU A 44 -0.86 3.38 -3.42
CA LEU A 44 -1.09 2.91 -2.05
C LEU A 44 -1.45 4.06 -1.11
N ARG A 45 -0.67 5.14 -1.13
CA ARG A 45 -0.94 6.36 -0.35
C ARG A 45 -2.32 6.94 -0.66
N ARG A 46 -2.73 6.97 -1.93
CA ARG A 46 -4.06 7.45 -2.31
C ARG A 46 -5.18 6.52 -1.82
N LEU A 47 -4.98 5.21 -1.84
CA LEU A 47 -5.93 4.23 -1.33
C LEU A 47 -6.11 4.35 0.19
N LEU A 48 -5.02 4.58 0.92
CA LEU A 48 -5.03 4.89 2.36
C LEU A 48 -5.84 6.14 2.66
N GLN A 49 -5.49 7.27 2.02
CA GLN A 49 -6.19 8.55 2.20
C GLN A 49 -7.71 8.45 1.95
N ARG A 50 -8.13 7.58 1.03
CA ARG A 50 -9.54 7.37 0.69
C ARG A 50 -10.22 6.27 1.51
N ARG A 51 -9.51 5.63 2.45
CA ARG A 51 -10.00 4.48 3.24
C ARG A 51 -10.55 3.35 2.36
N LEU A 52 -9.90 3.14 1.22
CA LEU A 52 -10.22 2.08 0.26
C LEU A 52 -9.26 0.89 0.38
N LEU A 53 -8.20 1.03 1.16
CA LEU A 53 -7.24 -0.03 1.39
C LEU A 53 -7.78 -1.03 2.42
N SER A 54 -7.70 -2.31 2.07
CA SER A 54 -7.98 -3.43 2.97
C SER A 54 -6.73 -4.32 3.10
N PRO A 55 -6.60 -5.12 4.17
CA PRO A 55 -5.48 -6.04 4.33
C PRO A 55 -5.28 -6.96 3.10
N SER A 56 -6.37 -7.51 2.57
CA SER A 56 -6.32 -8.36 1.37
C SER A 56 -5.89 -7.63 0.08
N LEU A 57 -6.09 -6.31 0.00
CA LEU A 57 -5.63 -5.49 -1.12
C LEU A 57 -4.15 -5.14 -0.98
N LEU A 58 -3.65 -5.04 0.26
CA LEU A 58 -2.24 -4.82 0.57
C LEU A 58 -1.33 -5.85 -0.12
N GLU A 59 -1.76 -7.11 -0.17
CA GLU A 59 -1.02 -8.21 -0.78
C GLU A 59 -0.73 -7.98 -2.29
N ALA A 60 -1.55 -7.20 -2.97
CA ALA A 60 -1.32 -6.87 -4.38
C ALA A 60 -0.03 -6.05 -4.60
N PHE A 61 0.42 -5.34 -3.56
CA PHE A 61 1.56 -4.43 -3.59
C PHE A 61 2.89 -5.04 -3.14
N LYS A 62 2.89 -6.30 -2.70
CA LYS A 62 4.04 -6.96 -2.05
C LYS A 62 5.34 -7.02 -2.87
N TYR A 63 5.26 -6.85 -4.19
CA TYR A 63 6.41 -6.89 -5.11
C TYR A 63 6.69 -5.57 -5.83
N CYS A 64 5.95 -4.50 -5.54
CA CYS A 64 6.15 -3.23 -6.23
C CYS A 64 6.29 -2.04 -5.28
N VAL A 65 5.80 -2.11 -4.04
CA VAL A 65 5.95 -1.00 -3.08
C VAL A 65 7.25 -1.13 -2.30
N ASP A 66 7.92 0.01 -2.15
CA ASP A 66 9.16 0.21 -1.41
C ASP A 66 8.99 1.08 -0.15
N GLU A 67 7.95 1.91 -0.11
CA GLU A 67 7.65 2.82 0.99
C GLU A 67 6.19 2.69 1.44
N VAL A 68 5.98 2.51 2.74
CA VAL A 68 4.65 2.47 3.35
C VAL A 68 4.60 3.41 4.54
N ASP A 69 3.73 4.42 4.47
CA ASP A 69 3.43 5.32 5.59
C ASP A 69 1.99 5.09 6.06
N LEU A 70 1.86 4.61 7.30
CA LEU A 70 0.61 4.30 7.97
C LEU A 70 0.41 5.16 9.22
N ARG A 71 1.16 6.25 9.39
CA ARG A 71 1.14 7.04 10.63
C ARG A 71 -0.27 7.45 11.03
N GLY A 72 -0.64 7.14 12.27
CA GLY A 72 -1.93 7.53 12.86
C GLY A 72 -3.13 6.76 12.33
N GLU A 73 -2.93 5.74 11.48
CA GLU A 73 -4.03 4.93 10.96
C GLU A 73 -4.63 4.04 12.06
N THR A 74 -5.92 4.23 12.32
CA THR A 74 -6.63 3.54 13.41
C THR A 74 -6.99 2.10 13.08
N SER A 75 -6.98 1.73 11.79
CA SER A 75 -7.33 0.40 11.32
C SER A 75 -6.14 -0.56 11.24
N VAL A 76 -4.91 -0.06 11.46
CA VAL A 76 -3.68 -0.83 11.29
C VAL A 76 -3.41 -1.64 12.55
N ASP A 77 -3.51 -2.95 12.43
CA ASP A 77 -3.36 -3.91 13.52
C ASP A 77 -2.42 -5.06 13.12
N ALA A 78 -2.45 -6.17 13.87
CA ALA A 78 -1.61 -7.33 13.61
C ALA A 78 -1.85 -7.97 12.24
N GLU A 79 -3.06 -7.89 11.68
CA GLU A 79 -3.35 -8.42 10.35
C GLU A 79 -2.58 -7.63 9.28
N TRP A 80 -2.60 -6.30 9.38
CA TRP A 80 -1.83 -5.43 8.48
C TRP A 80 -0.34 -5.74 8.54
N MET A 81 0.22 -5.93 9.75
CA MET A 81 1.64 -6.25 9.90
C MET A 81 1.99 -7.61 9.29
N ALA A 82 1.10 -8.61 9.38
CA ALA A 82 1.32 -9.91 8.74
C ALA A 82 1.43 -9.80 7.21
N TYR A 83 0.62 -8.95 6.58
CA TYR A 83 0.73 -8.68 5.15
C TYR A 83 1.99 -7.89 4.79
N LEU A 84 2.34 -6.88 5.59
CA LEU A 84 3.54 -6.07 5.38
C LEU A 84 4.83 -6.90 5.49
N GLY A 85 4.87 -7.89 6.37
CA GLY A 85 5.97 -8.85 6.47
C GLY A 85 6.24 -9.62 5.17
N GLY A 86 5.29 -9.68 4.24
CA GLY A 86 5.46 -10.29 2.93
C GLY A 86 6.02 -9.38 1.84
N PHE A 87 6.30 -8.10 2.12
CA PHE A 87 6.77 -7.15 1.12
C PHE A 87 8.26 -7.38 0.82
N ARG A 88 8.58 -7.57 -0.46
CA ARG A 88 9.94 -7.95 -0.88
C ARG A 88 10.92 -6.77 -0.96
N TYR A 89 10.42 -5.58 -1.23
CA TYR A 89 11.24 -4.39 -1.51
C TYR A 89 10.97 -3.26 -0.53
N LEU A 90 10.30 -3.55 0.60
CA LEU A 90 9.97 -2.54 1.59
C LEU A 90 11.23 -2.07 2.29
N HIS A 91 11.59 -0.81 2.07
CA HIS A 91 12.76 -0.16 2.69
C HIS A 91 12.35 0.88 3.75
N TYR A 92 11.12 1.39 3.67
CA TYR A 92 10.58 2.35 4.63
C TYR A 92 9.18 1.93 5.10
N LEU A 93 9.02 1.79 6.41
CA LEU A 93 7.74 1.53 7.06
C LEU A 93 7.55 2.50 8.23
N ASN A 94 6.53 3.34 8.15
CA ASN A 94 6.14 4.23 9.24
C ASN A 94 4.82 3.78 9.86
N VAL A 95 4.87 3.39 11.12
CA VAL A 95 3.72 2.96 11.94
C VAL A 95 3.58 3.80 13.21
N ALA A 96 4.13 5.02 13.21
CA ALA A 96 4.00 5.94 14.33
C ALA A 96 2.53 6.25 14.61
N ASP A 97 2.18 6.45 15.87
CA ASP A 97 0.80 6.77 16.32
C ASP A 97 -0.27 5.70 15.98
N CYS A 98 0.13 4.51 15.53
CA CYS A 98 -0.78 3.38 15.31
C CYS A 98 -1.07 2.65 16.64
N HIS A 99 -2.12 3.07 17.34
CA HIS A 99 -2.48 2.56 18.67
C HIS A 99 -2.85 1.07 18.74
N ARG A 100 -3.14 0.42 17.60
CA ARG A 100 -3.46 -1.01 17.51
C ARG A 100 -2.26 -1.90 17.19
N VAL A 101 -1.09 -1.33 16.90
CA VAL A 101 0.13 -2.09 16.63
C VAL A 101 0.78 -2.42 17.98
N THR A 102 0.74 -3.70 18.34
CA THR A 102 1.39 -4.22 19.54
C THR A 102 2.82 -4.71 19.24
N SER A 103 3.63 -4.91 20.28
CA SER A 103 4.98 -5.49 20.13
C SER A 103 4.97 -6.85 19.42
N SER A 104 3.95 -7.68 19.68
CA SER A 104 3.79 -8.98 19.02
C SER A 104 3.47 -8.84 17.53
N ALA A 105 2.78 -7.76 17.13
CA ALA A 105 2.47 -7.48 15.73
C ALA A 105 3.72 -7.09 14.92
N LEU A 106 4.86 -6.80 15.56
CA LEU A 106 6.10 -6.46 14.86
C LEU A 106 6.91 -7.69 14.41
N TRP A 107 6.62 -8.89 14.93
CA TRP A 107 7.34 -10.10 14.54
C TRP A 107 7.32 -10.42 13.05
N PRO A 108 6.19 -10.27 12.32
CA PRO A 108 6.15 -10.52 10.88
C PRO A 108 7.08 -9.63 10.06
N ILE A 109 7.37 -8.42 10.55
CA ILE A 109 8.27 -7.48 9.87
C ILE A 109 9.73 -7.58 10.36
N ALA A 110 10.00 -8.31 11.45
CA ALA A 110 11.35 -8.49 11.97
C ALA A 110 12.29 -9.22 10.98
N GLY A 111 11.73 -10.02 10.06
CA GLY A 111 12.47 -10.70 8.99
C GLY A 111 12.72 -9.86 7.73
N LEU A 112 12.28 -8.59 7.71
CA LEU A 112 12.55 -7.64 6.62
C LEU A 112 13.89 -6.89 6.80
N LEU A 113 14.53 -7.02 7.98
CA LEU A 113 15.83 -6.42 8.32
C LEU A 113 17.02 -7.15 7.70
#